data_AF-A0A6P0V1V0-F1
#
_entry.id   AF-A0A6P0V1V0-F1
#
_cell.length_a   1.000
_cell.length_b   1.000
_cell.length_c   1.000
_cell.angle_alpha   90.00
_cell.angle_beta   90.00
_cell.angle_gamma   90.00
#
_symmetry.space_group_name_H-M   'P 1'
#
loop_
_entity.id
_entity.type
_entity.pdbx_description
1 polymer ?
#
loop_
_entity_poly.entity_id
_entity_poly.type
_entity_poly.pdbx_seq_one_letter_code
_entity_poly.pdbx_strand_id
1 'polypeptide(L)'
;MKIQKIEYQDQEYEWKIETLELLPNLTLLVGGSGAGKTQILQSIFKLKEIGNGESFNGVKWDICFLTENNVNYRWKGEFETQKTDEPFLDQTNREEHEFDIVEEFLYRDDQPIIERNSEEIFFEGYGKTPKLSPSQSVIELFQQEEDIEPAKKNLDKIILSKPYKAIEKTDLVVLAISKTDEKYSLNDIQNSDFSVPVKLLLAHRYLPEIFEEIKNNFIKIFPQAEDIRLQPFLDLLGSPLVSIEIKEKGVDHWISHADISLGMRKTLIHLSELFLTPEGSVILIDEFENSLGVNCIDSVTDLILENKNLQFIITSHHPYIINNISPEFWKIVFRKGGSISTKNPEEFHISKSRQRAFIDLINVLEDYYDTLEVE
;
A
#
# COMPACT_ATOMS: atom_id res chain seq x y z
N MET A 1 0.62 12.45 -0.07
CA MET A 1 -0.38 11.89 -0.99
C MET A 1 -1.66 11.48 -0.27
N LYS A 2 -2.82 11.75 -0.87
CA LYS A 2 -4.11 11.12 -0.55
C LYS A 2 -4.80 10.75 -1.85
N ILE A 3 -4.94 9.46 -2.14
CA ILE A 3 -5.71 8.97 -3.29
C ILE A 3 -7.19 9.23 -3.01
N GLN A 4 -7.86 9.91 -3.92
CA GLN A 4 -9.27 10.27 -3.79
C GLN A 4 -10.14 9.33 -4.60
N LYS A 5 -9.69 8.96 -5.81
CA LYS A 5 -10.45 8.16 -6.75
C LYS A 5 -9.52 7.30 -7.60
N ILE A 6 -9.96 6.09 -7.91
CA ILE A 6 -9.30 5.19 -8.86
C ILE A 6 -10.32 4.50 -9.77
N GLU A 7 -9.98 4.40 -11.04
CA GLU A 7 -10.53 3.46 -12.02
C GLU A 7 -9.36 2.68 -12.61
N TYR A 8 -9.57 1.39 -12.85
CA TYR A 8 -8.54 0.52 -13.36
C TYR A 8 -9.18 -0.55 -14.22
N GLN A 9 -8.56 -0.90 -15.33
CA GLN A 9 -8.99 -1.98 -16.19
C GLN A 9 -7.78 -2.76 -16.68
N ASP A 10 -7.99 -4.06 -16.81
CA ASP A 10 -7.06 -5.01 -17.37
C ASP A 10 -7.76 -5.67 -18.56
N GLN A 11 -7.37 -5.27 -19.76
CA GLN A 11 -7.96 -5.75 -21.01
C GLN A 11 -7.45 -7.12 -21.43
N GLU A 12 -6.28 -7.56 -20.93
CA GLU A 12 -5.76 -8.91 -21.15
C GLU A 12 -6.67 -9.94 -20.47
N TYR A 13 -7.01 -9.71 -19.20
CA TYR A 13 -7.83 -10.60 -18.40
C TYR A 13 -9.31 -10.20 -18.31
N GLU A 14 -9.73 -9.20 -19.10
CA GLU A 14 -11.11 -8.73 -19.26
C GLU A 14 -11.82 -8.40 -17.93
N TRP A 15 -11.12 -7.71 -17.03
CA TRP A 15 -11.70 -7.24 -15.76
C TRP A 15 -11.41 -5.76 -15.49
N LYS A 16 -12.24 -5.13 -14.65
CA LYS A 16 -12.14 -3.72 -14.29
C LYS A 16 -12.56 -3.46 -12.86
N ILE A 17 -12.06 -2.36 -12.32
CA ILE A 17 -12.52 -1.69 -11.10
C ILE A 17 -13.30 -0.48 -11.58
N GLU A 18 -14.62 -0.50 -11.37
CA GLU A 18 -15.45 0.68 -11.52
C GLU A 18 -14.97 1.78 -10.57
N THR A 19 -15.37 3.02 -10.82
CA THR A 19 -15.00 4.18 -10.01
C THR A 19 -15.07 3.89 -8.51
N LEU A 20 -13.89 3.81 -7.88
CA LEU A 20 -13.73 3.65 -6.45
C LEU A 20 -13.27 4.97 -5.84
N GLU A 21 -14.14 5.56 -5.03
CA GLU A 21 -13.79 6.72 -4.20
C GLU A 21 -13.20 6.23 -2.87
N LEU A 22 -12.02 6.74 -2.54
CA LEU A 22 -11.27 6.39 -1.33
C LEU A 22 -11.39 7.49 -0.28
N LEU A 23 -11.33 7.08 0.98
CA LEU A 23 -11.41 7.99 2.11
C LEU A 23 -10.03 8.57 2.44
N PRO A 24 -9.96 9.80 2.97
CA PRO A 24 -8.71 10.55 3.09
C PRO A 24 -7.72 9.97 4.12
N ASN A 25 -8.17 9.15 5.06
CA ASN A 25 -7.34 8.58 6.12
C ASN A 25 -7.42 7.06 6.14
N LEU A 26 -8.59 6.46 6.37
CA LEU A 26 -8.76 5.01 6.41
C LEU A 26 -9.89 4.57 5.47
N THR A 27 -9.60 3.61 4.61
CA THR A 27 -10.59 2.86 3.84
C THR A 27 -10.47 1.38 4.20
N LEU A 28 -11.53 0.80 4.76
CA LEU A 28 -11.67 -0.64 4.96
C LEU A 28 -12.51 -1.24 3.83
N LEU A 29 -11.87 -2.00 2.96
CA LEU A 29 -12.54 -2.80 1.94
C LEU A 29 -13.14 -4.05 2.59
N VAL A 30 -14.48 -4.14 2.60
CA VAL A 30 -15.24 -5.30 3.12
C VAL A 30 -16.04 -5.95 2.01
N GLY A 31 -16.31 -7.24 2.09
CA GLY A 31 -17.11 -7.95 1.09
C GLY A 31 -16.80 -9.44 1.07
N GLY A 32 -17.55 -10.22 0.28
CA GLY A 32 -17.39 -11.67 0.19
C GLY A 32 -15.98 -12.11 -0.21
N SER A 33 -15.67 -13.38 0.05
CA SER A 33 -14.43 -13.98 -0.43
C SER A 33 -14.40 -13.95 -1.97
N GLY A 34 -13.26 -13.61 -2.57
CA GLY A 34 -13.14 -13.48 -4.03
C GLY A 34 -13.77 -12.22 -4.66
N ALA A 35 -14.34 -11.30 -3.86
CA ALA A 35 -14.95 -10.07 -4.38
C ALA A 35 -13.98 -9.07 -5.05
N GLY A 36 -12.65 -9.28 -4.96
CA GLY A 36 -11.64 -8.44 -5.61
C GLY A 36 -10.93 -7.44 -4.71
N LYS A 37 -11.05 -7.56 -3.38
CA LYS A 37 -10.38 -6.68 -2.40
C LYS A 37 -8.86 -6.62 -2.58
N THR A 38 -8.20 -7.77 -2.63
CA THR A 38 -6.75 -7.87 -2.92
C THR A 38 -6.42 -7.28 -4.28
N GLN A 39 -7.26 -7.50 -5.29
CA GLN A 39 -7.06 -7.00 -6.65
C GLN A 39 -7.04 -5.47 -6.67
N ILE A 40 -7.90 -4.80 -5.90
CA ILE A 40 -7.90 -3.34 -5.74
C ILE A 40 -6.56 -2.86 -5.19
N LEU A 41 -6.04 -3.49 -4.12
CA LEU A 41 -4.74 -3.10 -3.57
C LEU A 41 -3.60 -3.31 -4.58
N GLN A 42 -3.60 -4.44 -5.29
CA GLN A 42 -2.58 -4.70 -6.32
C GLN A 42 -2.67 -3.70 -7.48
N SER A 43 -3.87 -3.31 -7.92
CA SER A 43 -4.04 -2.26 -8.93
C SER A 43 -3.44 -0.93 -8.49
N ILE A 44 -3.69 -0.50 -7.24
CA ILE A 44 -3.10 0.74 -6.72
C ILE A 44 -1.57 0.65 -6.68
N PHE A 45 -1.03 -0.49 -6.24
CA PHE A 45 0.41 -0.71 -6.22
C PHE A 45 1.03 -0.71 -7.63
N LYS A 46 0.36 -1.31 -8.62
CA LYS A 46 0.80 -1.28 -10.03
C LYS A 46 0.92 0.14 -10.57
N LEU A 47 0.12 1.10 -10.12
CA LEU A 47 0.25 2.50 -10.55
C LEU A 47 1.59 3.11 -10.13
N LYS A 48 2.13 2.72 -8.97
CA LYS A 48 3.50 3.08 -8.58
C LYS A 48 4.51 2.43 -9.52
N GLU A 49 4.33 1.16 -9.87
CA GLU A 49 5.22 0.45 -10.81
C GLU A 49 5.22 1.15 -12.18
N ILE A 50 4.06 1.52 -12.72
CA ILE A 50 3.92 2.29 -13.97
C ILE A 50 4.60 3.66 -13.86
N GLY A 51 4.41 4.35 -12.73
CA GLY A 51 5.10 5.61 -12.43
C GLY A 51 6.62 5.47 -12.29
N ASN A 52 7.12 4.24 -12.14
CA ASN A 52 8.55 3.88 -12.10
C ASN A 52 9.06 3.26 -13.41
N GLY A 53 8.26 3.33 -14.48
CA GLY A 53 8.66 2.90 -15.82
C GLY A 53 8.33 1.45 -16.18
N GLU A 54 7.66 0.71 -15.30
CA GLU A 54 7.13 -0.62 -15.65
C GLU A 54 5.98 -0.50 -16.66
N SER A 55 5.86 -1.48 -17.55
CA SER A 55 4.78 -1.56 -18.53
C SER A 55 3.98 -2.84 -18.35
N PHE A 56 2.68 -2.78 -18.64
CA PHE A 56 1.76 -3.90 -18.42
C PHE A 56 0.80 -4.07 -19.60
N ASN A 57 0.56 -5.32 -20.00
CA ASN A 57 -0.33 -5.66 -21.10
C ASN A 57 -1.77 -5.21 -20.82
N GLY A 58 -2.31 -4.34 -21.67
CA GLY A 58 -3.71 -3.93 -21.68
C GLY A 58 -4.21 -3.23 -20.41
N VAL A 59 -3.32 -2.65 -19.62
CA VAL A 59 -3.70 -1.91 -18.42
C VAL A 59 -4.15 -0.50 -18.80
N LYS A 60 -5.36 -0.13 -18.35
CA LYS A 60 -5.91 1.23 -18.42
C LYS A 60 -6.15 1.74 -17.00
N TRP A 61 -5.79 2.99 -16.74
CA TRP A 61 -5.91 3.60 -15.41
C TRP A 61 -6.46 5.03 -15.46
N ASP A 62 -7.11 5.44 -14.37
CA ASP A 62 -7.44 6.82 -14.06
C ASP A 62 -7.40 7.00 -12.54
N ILE A 63 -6.42 7.74 -12.04
CA ILE A 63 -6.22 8.00 -10.62
C ILE A 63 -6.27 9.49 -10.34
N CYS A 64 -7.00 9.88 -9.30
CA CYS A 64 -7.00 11.23 -8.75
C CYS A 64 -6.40 11.21 -7.35
N PHE A 65 -5.45 12.09 -7.08
CA PHE A 65 -4.82 12.19 -5.76
C PHE A 65 -4.40 13.62 -5.41
N LEU A 66 -4.43 13.89 -4.11
CA LEU A 66 -4.03 15.16 -3.52
C LEU A 66 -2.62 15.06 -2.94
N THR A 67 -1.77 16.05 -3.22
CA THR A 67 -0.45 16.18 -2.61
C THR A 67 -0.53 16.80 -1.21
N GLU A 68 0.55 16.73 -0.43
CA GLU A 68 0.65 17.41 0.87
C GLU A 68 0.47 18.93 0.78
N ASN A 69 0.84 19.52 -0.36
CA ASN A 69 0.68 20.96 -0.64
C ASN A 69 -0.71 21.31 -1.18
N ASN A 70 -1.69 20.39 -1.09
CA ASN A 70 -3.05 20.55 -1.61
C ASN A 70 -3.16 20.78 -3.13
N VAL A 71 -2.17 20.34 -3.90
CA VAL A 71 -2.25 20.30 -5.37
C VAL A 71 -2.97 19.02 -5.78
N ASN A 72 -3.99 19.14 -6.63
CA ASN A 72 -4.75 18.00 -7.14
C ASN A 72 -4.15 17.50 -8.45
N TYR A 73 -3.89 16.20 -8.54
CA TYR A 73 -3.46 15.55 -9.77
C TYR A 73 -4.49 14.54 -10.23
N ARG A 74 -4.71 14.49 -11.54
CA ARG A 74 -5.40 13.39 -12.21
C ARG A 74 -4.48 12.82 -13.28
N TRP A 75 -4.20 11.53 -13.20
CA TRP A 75 -3.35 10.82 -14.14
C TRP A 75 -4.13 9.65 -14.72
N LYS A 76 -4.25 9.62 -16.05
CA LYS A 76 -4.95 8.56 -16.77
C LYS A 76 -4.13 8.12 -17.97
N GLY A 77 -4.24 6.86 -18.34
CA GLY A 77 -3.56 6.32 -19.51
C GLY A 77 -3.98 4.90 -19.83
N GLU A 78 -3.47 4.39 -20.94
CA GLU A 78 -3.75 3.07 -21.48
C GLU A 78 -2.53 2.50 -22.19
N PHE A 79 -2.15 1.28 -21.83
CA PHE A 79 -1.21 0.47 -22.58
C PHE A 79 -1.90 -0.29 -23.71
N GLU A 80 -1.14 -0.63 -24.74
CA GLU A 80 -1.60 -1.54 -25.77
C GLU A 80 -1.93 -2.93 -25.21
N THR A 81 -2.82 -3.63 -25.90
CA THR A 81 -3.27 -4.97 -25.52
C THR A 81 -2.85 -5.98 -26.58
N GLN A 82 -1.99 -6.91 -26.18
CA GLN A 82 -1.63 -8.08 -26.98
C GLN A 82 -2.39 -9.29 -26.44
N LYS A 83 -3.43 -9.73 -27.16
CA LYS A 83 -4.18 -10.95 -26.79
C LYS A 83 -3.31 -12.18 -27.07
N THR A 84 -2.96 -12.93 -26.03
CA THR A 84 -2.27 -14.22 -26.15
C THR A 84 -3.25 -15.37 -25.92
N ASP A 85 -3.21 -16.38 -26.80
CA ASP A 85 -4.10 -17.55 -26.72
C ASP A 85 -3.73 -18.51 -25.56
N GLU A 86 -2.59 -18.31 -24.89
CA GLU A 86 -2.09 -19.13 -23.78
C GLU A 86 -1.62 -18.28 -22.58
N PRO A 87 -2.52 -17.80 -21.70
CA PRO A 87 -2.15 -16.95 -20.56
C PRO A 87 -1.33 -17.65 -19.46
N PHE A 88 -1.17 -18.98 -19.50
CA PHE A 88 -0.60 -19.79 -18.40
C PHE A 88 0.75 -20.46 -18.66
N LEU A 89 1.30 -20.39 -19.89
CA LEU A 89 2.58 -21.03 -20.20
C LEU A 89 3.73 -20.03 -20.03
N ASP A 90 4.61 -20.32 -19.07
CA ASP A 90 5.92 -19.72 -18.81
C ASP A 90 5.97 -18.24 -18.33
N GLN A 91 5.68 -18.03 -17.04
CA GLN A 91 6.17 -16.83 -16.32
C GLN A 91 7.71 -16.79 -16.17
N THR A 92 8.42 -17.86 -16.53
CA THR A 92 9.88 -17.97 -16.40
C THR A 92 10.66 -17.62 -17.68
N ASN A 93 9.98 -17.46 -18.83
CA ASN A 93 10.62 -17.25 -20.14
C ASN A 93 9.96 -16.17 -21.02
N ARG A 94 9.09 -15.30 -20.48
CA ARG A 94 8.71 -14.11 -21.24
C ARG A 94 9.96 -13.24 -21.37
N GLU A 95 10.49 -13.12 -22.59
CA GLU A 95 11.33 -11.97 -22.96
C GLU A 95 10.61 -10.72 -22.44
N GLU A 96 11.35 -9.76 -21.89
CA GLU A 96 10.84 -8.48 -21.38
C GLU A 96 10.12 -7.72 -22.51
N HIS A 97 8.88 -8.12 -22.81
CA HIS A 97 8.03 -7.44 -23.76
C HIS A 97 7.49 -6.21 -23.06
N GLU A 98 8.06 -5.07 -23.41
CA GLU A 98 7.50 -3.78 -23.06
C GLU A 98 6.22 -3.53 -23.86
N PHE A 99 5.22 -2.94 -23.22
CA PHE A 99 3.96 -2.56 -23.85
C PHE A 99 3.92 -1.06 -24.08
N ASP A 100 3.63 -0.65 -25.31
CA ASP A 100 3.54 0.77 -25.69
C ASP A 100 2.29 1.44 -25.07
N ILE A 101 2.45 2.71 -24.69
CA ILE A 101 1.35 3.56 -24.22
C ILE A 101 0.60 4.14 -25.42
N VAL A 102 -0.69 3.82 -25.50
CA VAL A 102 -1.62 4.28 -26.53
C VAL A 102 -2.03 5.73 -26.30
N GLU A 103 -2.42 6.04 -25.06
CA GLU A 103 -2.80 7.37 -24.61
C GLU A 103 -2.37 7.59 -23.17
N GLU A 104 -1.99 8.82 -22.82
CA GLU A 104 -1.69 9.20 -21.44
C GLU A 104 -1.90 10.69 -21.24
N PHE A 105 -2.50 11.05 -20.12
CA PHE A 105 -2.81 12.44 -19.78
C PHE A 105 -2.52 12.69 -18.30
N LEU A 106 -1.91 13.83 -18.04
CA LEU A 106 -1.66 14.30 -16.69
C LEU A 106 -2.27 15.70 -16.54
N TYR A 107 -3.09 15.86 -15.51
CA TYR A 107 -3.72 17.12 -15.15
C TYR A 107 -3.23 17.56 -13.78
N ARG A 108 -3.01 18.87 -13.62
CA ARG A 108 -2.75 19.55 -12.36
C ARG A 108 -3.83 20.60 -12.14
N ASP A 109 -4.53 20.51 -11.01
CA ASP A 109 -5.66 21.41 -10.65
C ASP A 109 -6.65 21.59 -11.82
N ASP A 110 -7.04 20.45 -12.41
CA ASP A 110 -7.94 20.34 -13.57
C ASP A 110 -7.42 20.96 -14.89
N GLN A 111 -6.17 21.43 -14.94
CA GLN A 111 -5.51 21.89 -16.16
C GLN A 111 -4.63 20.78 -16.76
N PRO A 112 -4.72 20.49 -18.07
CA PRO A 112 -3.85 19.50 -18.71
C PRO A 112 -2.41 20.01 -18.77
N ILE A 113 -1.47 19.28 -18.16
CA ILE A 113 -0.04 19.59 -18.24
C ILE A 113 0.66 18.73 -19.29
N ILE A 114 0.27 17.46 -19.45
CA ILE A 114 0.77 16.58 -20.51
C ILE A 114 -0.37 15.85 -21.19
N GLU A 115 -0.27 15.77 -22.52
CA GLU A 115 -1.09 14.92 -23.37
C GLU A 115 -0.19 14.08 -24.27
N ARG A 116 -0.43 12.77 -24.31
CA ARG A 116 0.32 11.82 -25.11
C ARG A 116 -0.64 10.95 -25.91
N ASN A 117 -0.28 10.71 -27.16
CA ASN A 117 -0.83 9.66 -28.01
C ASN A 117 0.31 8.75 -28.52
N SER A 118 -0.01 7.79 -29.37
CA SER A 118 0.95 6.83 -29.95
C SER A 118 2.08 7.46 -30.77
N GLU A 119 1.95 8.71 -31.21
CA GLU A 119 2.90 9.39 -32.10
C GLU A 119 3.68 10.52 -31.43
N GLU A 120 3.04 11.24 -30.51
CA GLU A 120 3.58 12.46 -29.93
C GLU A 120 3.19 12.68 -28.47
N ILE A 121 4.05 13.41 -27.78
CA ILE A 121 3.82 13.94 -26.43
C ILE A 121 3.84 15.46 -26.54
N PHE A 122 2.80 16.09 -26.00
CA PHE A 122 2.68 17.52 -25.85
C PHE A 122 2.79 17.88 -24.38
N PHE A 123 3.73 18.76 -24.05
CA PHE A 123 3.94 19.28 -22.70
C PHE A 123 3.64 20.78 -22.69
N GLU A 124 2.73 21.20 -21.80
CA GLU A 124 2.41 22.61 -21.57
C GLU A 124 3.68 23.45 -21.39
N GLY A 125 3.73 24.62 -22.05
CA GLY A 125 4.88 25.53 -22.03
C GLY A 125 6.03 25.16 -22.98
N TYR A 126 6.20 23.89 -23.33
CA TYR A 126 7.30 23.41 -24.19
C TYR A 126 6.85 22.98 -25.59
N GLY A 127 5.59 22.58 -25.74
CA GLY A 127 5.03 22.09 -27.00
C GLY A 127 5.34 20.61 -27.24
N LYS A 128 5.56 20.23 -28.51
CA LYS A 128 5.86 18.85 -28.91
C LYS A 128 7.27 18.45 -28.47
N THR A 129 7.38 17.33 -27.77
CA THR A 129 8.68 16.82 -27.29
C THR A 129 9.42 16.02 -28.38
N PRO A 130 10.74 15.78 -28.22
CA PRO A 130 11.45 14.76 -29.00
C PRO A 130 10.82 13.37 -28.84
N LYS A 131 11.24 12.42 -29.68
CA LYS A 131 10.81 11.02 -29.56
C LYS A 131 11.40 10.42 -28.27
N LEU A 132 10.53 9.99 -27.37
CA LEU A 132 10.85 9.36 -26.08
C LEU A 132 10.43 7.88 -26.09
N SER A 133 10.67 7.17 -24.98
CA SER A 133 10.30 5.76 -24.85
C SER A 133 8.78 5.59 -25.01
N PRO A 134 8.31 4.69 -25.91
CA PRO A 134 6.89 4.45 -26.12
C PRO A 134 6.24 3.67 -24.97
N SER A 135 7.02 2.98 -24.13
CA SER A 135 6.55 2.09 -23.05
C SER A 135 6.57 2.71 -21.65
N GLN A 136 7.35 3.78 -21.43
CA GLN A 136 7.46 4.43 -20.12
C GLN A 136 6.45 5.55 -19.97
N SER A 137 5.86 5.70 -18.78
CA SER A 137 4.91 6.78 -18.46
C SER A 137 5.53 8.18 -18.54
N VAL A 138 4.71 9.20 -18.79
CA VAL A 138 5.16 10.60 -18.77
C VAL A 138 5.64 11.02 -17.37
N ILE A 139 5.13 10.36 -16.32
CA ILE A 139 5.61 10.56 -14.95
C ILE A 139 7.08 10.16 -14.80
N GLU A 140 7.47 9.01 -15.36
CA GLU A 140 8.86 8.55 -15.32
C GLU A 140 9.76 9.36 -16.27
N LEU A 141 9.29 9.61 -17.49
CA LEU A 141 10.04 10.31 -18.53
C LEU A 141 10.42 11.75 -18.12
N PHE A 142 9.52 12.44 -17.41
CA PHE A 142 9.68 13.83 -17.02
C PHE A 142 9.77 14.00 -15.49
N GLN A 143 10.23 12.98 -14.77
CA GLN A 143 10.30 12.98 -13.30
C GLN A 143 11.11 14.13 -12.67
N GLN A 144 11.95 14.81 -13.45
CA GLN A 144 12.79 15.94 -13.01
C GLN A 144 12.13 17.32 -13.25
N GLU A 145 11.00 17.36 -13.95
CA GLU A 145 10.30 18.61 -14.27
C GLU A 145 9.48 19.07 -13.06
N GLU A 146 9.51 20.37 -12.75
CA GLU A 146 8.89 20.93 -11.53
C GLU A 146 7.39 20.61 -11.40
N ASP A 147 6.70 20.48 -12.53
CA ASP A 147 5.26 20.20 -12.58
C ASP A 147 4.92 18.71 -12.35
N ILE A 148 5.91 17.81 -12.50
CA ILE A 148 5.73 16.34 -12.55
C ILE A 148 6.46 15.65 -11.40
N GLU A 149 7.59 16.18 -10.96
CA GLU A 149 8.33 15.71 -9.79
C GLU A 149 7.40 15.50 -8.55
N PRO A 150 6.43 16.38 -8.25
CA PRO A 150 5.49 16.14 -7.15
C PRO A 150 4.61 14.90 -7.38
N ALA A 151 4.12 14.67 -8.59
CA ALA A 151 3.30 13.50 -8.93
C ALA A 151 4.12 12.21 -8.75
N LYS A 152 5.34 12.18 -9.31
CA LYS A 152 6.30 11.08 -9.16
C LYS A 152 6.57 10.75 -7.69
N LYS A 153 7.02 11.74 -6.92
CA LYS A 153 7.31 11.56 -5.49
C LYS A 153 6.12 11.05 -4.69
N ASN A 154 4.90 11.47 -5.02
CA ASN A 154 3.71 11.00 -4.31
C ASN A 154 3.37 9.55 -4.68
N LEU A 155 3.48 9.14 -5.94
CA LEU A 155 3.28 7.74 -6.33
C LEU A 155 4.32 6.80 -5.69
N ASP A 156 5.57 7.25 -5.57
CA ASP A 156 6.62 6.47 -4.91
C ASP A 156 6.35 6.22 -3.42
N LYS A 157 5.53 7.07 -2.79
CA LYS A 157 5.08 6.92 -1.40
C LYS A 157 3.96 5.87 -1.22
N ILE A 158 3.51 5.18 -2.27
CA ILE A 158 2.62 4.02 -2.16
C ILE A 158 3.42 2.80 -1.67
N ILE A 159 2.96 2.19 -0.59
CA ILE A 159 3.63 1.07 0.08
C ILE A 159 2.63 -0.08 0.22
N LEU A 160 2.96 -1.21 -0.39
CA LEU A 160 2.26 -2.46 -0.13
C LEU A 160 2.91 -3.15 1.07
N SER A 161 2.24 -3.11 2.22
CA SER A 161 2.70 -3.78 3.43
C SER A 161 2.62 -5.29 3.20
N LYS A 162 3.78 -5.94 3.15
CA LYS A 162 3.90 -7.39 3.01
C LYS A 162 4.18 -8.02 4.36
N PRO A 163 3.57 -9.18 4.68
CA PRO A 163 3.98 -9.93 5.86
C PRO A 163 5.47 -10.25 5.73
N TYR A 164 6.26 -9.87 6.74
CA TYR A 164 7.72 -10.04 6.79
C TYR A 164 8.12 -11.47 6.40
N LYS A 165 8.41 -11.67 5.12
CA LYS A 165 9.04 -12.86 4.57
C LYS A 165 10.45 -12.43 4.24
N ALA A 166 11.33 -12.58 5.22
CA ALA A 166 12.78 -12.68 5.11
C ALA A 166 13.46 -12.01 3.90
N ILE A 167 14.31 -11.02 4.22
CA ILE A 167 15.41 -10.46 3.40
C ILE A 167 14.96 -9.73 2.13
N GLU A 168 14.91 -8.39 2.20
CA GLU A 168 14.91 -7.57 1.00
C GLU A 168 16.36 -7.20 0.63
N LYS A 169 16.67 -7.06 -0.67
CA LYS A 169 18.02 -6.69 -1.16
C LYS A 169 18.56 -5.38 -0.53
N THR A 170 17.67 -4.53 -0.03
CA THR A 170 17.95 -3.27 0.68
C THR A 170 18.57 -3.46 2.08
N ASP A 171 18.56 -4.68 2.65
CA ASP A 171 19.11 -4.96 3.98
C ASP A 171 20.66 -5.00 4.01
N LEU A 172 21.33 -4.98 2.85
CA LEU A 172 22.80 -4.92 2.71
C LEU A 172 23.44 -3.68 3.39
N VAL A 173 22.64 -2.64 3.67
CA VAL A 173 23.10 -1.37 4.26
C VAL A 173 23.33 -1.46 5.78
N VAL A 174 22.80 -2.49 6.46
CA VAL A 174 22.91 -2.68 7.92
C VAL A 174 24.36 -2.78 8.41
N LEU A 175 25.27 -3.34 7.60
CA LEU A 175 26.71 -3.43 7.89
C LEU A 175 27.49 -2.14 7.62
N ALA A 176 26.99 -1.29 6.73
CA ALA A 176 27.63 0.00 6.43
C ALA A 176 27.29 1.01 7.54
N ILE A 177 26.02 1.05 7.96
CA ILE A 177 25.55 1.96 9.03
C ILE A 177 26.17 1.62 10.39
N SER A 178 26.54 0.36 10.64
CA SER A 178 27.27 0.01 11.88
C SER A 178 28.71 0.54 11.93
N LYS A 179 29.24 1.07 10.82
CA LYS A 179 30.62 1.56 10.68
C LYS A 179 30.73 3.08 10.50
N THR A 180 29.62 3.80 10.39
CA THR A 180 29.60 5.25 10.18
C THR A 180 29.13 5.97 11.45
N ASP A 181 29.77 7.08 11.79
CA ASP A 181 29.32 8.03 12.84
C ASP A 181 28.17 8.94 12.34
N GLU A 182 27.48 8.53 11.27
CA GLU A 182 26.38 9.30 10.70
C GLU A 182 25.20 9.33 11.66
N LYS A 183 24.75 10.54 11.98
CA LYS A 183 23.52 10.77 12.74
C LYS A 183 22.37 10.87 11.75
N TYR A 184 21.33 10.08 11.99
CA TYR A 184 20.10 10.15 11.23
C TYR A 184 19.04 10.94 11.99
N SER A 185 18.37 11.87 11.30
CA SER A 185 17.13 12.48 11.78
C SER A 185 15.92 11.58 11.48
N LEU A 186 14.77 11.88 12.07
CA LEU A 186 13.51 11.20 11.75
C LEU A 186 13.18 11.33 10.25
N ASN A 187 13.38 12.52 9.68
CA ASN A 187 13.13 12.77 8.28
C ASN A 187 14.05 11.95 7.37
N ASP A 188 15.32 11.77 7.75
CA ASP A 188 16.26 10.94 6.97
C ASP A 188 15.85 9.46 6.99
N ILE A 189 15.42 8.96 8.16
CA ILE A 189 14.96 7.57 8.30
C ILE A 189 13.66 7.36 7.53
N GLN A 190 12.69 8.26 7.68
CA GLN A 190 11.40 8.15 7.01
C GLN A 190 11.55 8.13 5.49
N ASN A 191 12.25 9.11 4.91
CA ASN A 191 12.37 9.26 3.46
C ASN A 191 13.42 8.34 2.81
N SER A 192 14.06 7.45 3.56
CA SER A 192 14.98 6.47 2.99
C SER A 192 14.25 5.28 2.34
N ASP A 193 14.92 4.64 1.38
CA ASP A 193 14.47 3.39 0.74
C ASP A 193 14.71 2.15 1.62
N PHE A 194 15.03 2.33 2.90
CA PHE A 194 15.28 1.24 3.82
C PHE A 194 14.00 0.46 4.13
N SER A 195 14.16 -0.84 4.36
CA SER A 195 13.08 -1.68 4.88
C SER A 195 12.65 -1.20 6.28
N VAL A 196 11.39 -1.43 6.66
CA VAL A 196 10.88 -1.05 7.99
C VAL A 196 11.74 -1.60 9.15
N PRO A 197 12.22 -2.86 9.12
CA PRO A 197 13.15 -3.35 10.15
C PRO A 197 14.45 -2.55 10.24
N VAL A 198 15.02 -2.12 9.10
CA VAL A 198 16.21 -1.29 9.08
C VAL A 198 15.91 0.10 9.63
N LYS A 199 14.78 0.71 9.26
CA LYS A 199 14.32 1.97 9.84
C LYS A 199 14.14 1.85 11.36
N LEU A 200 13.58 0.75 11.85
CA LEU A 200 13.42 0.48 13.28
C LEU A 200 14.77 0.32 13.99
N LEU A 201 15.75 -0.34 13.37
CA LEU A 201 17.11 -0.44 13.91
C LEU A 201 17.79 0.93 14.00
N LEU A 202 17.61 1.78 12.98
CA LEU A 202 18.11 3.15 12.97
C LEU A 202 17.46 3.99 14.06
N ALA A 203 16.13 3.90 14.22
CA ALA A 203 15.41 4.57 15.29
C ALA A 203 15.92 4.13 16.68
N HIS A 204 16.09 2.82 16.90
CA HIS A 204 16.65 2.27 18.13
C HIS A 204 18.05 2.83 18.47
N ARG A 205 18.88 3.12 17.46
CA ARG A 205 20.24 3.65 17.67
C ARG A 205 20.32 5.16 17.81
N TYR A 206 19.56 5.89 17.00
CA TYR A 206 19.77 7.32 16.79
C TYR A 206 18.58 8.19 17.24
N LEU A 207 17.38 7.61 17.39
CA LEU A 207 16.14 8.31 17.76
C LEU A 207 15.47 7.65 18.97
N PRO A 208 16.09 7.71 20.17
CA PRO A 208 15.60 6.98 21.34
C PRO A 208 14.17 7.37 21.73
N GLU A 209 13.76 8.63 21.56
CA GLU A 209 12.40 9.08 21.89
C GLU A 209 11.34 8.38 21.02
N ILE A 210 11.55 8.32 19.70
CA ILE A 210 10.63 7.65 18.76
C ILE A 210 10.63 6.13 19.01
N PHE A 211 11.81 5.54 19.24
CA PHE A 211 11.90 4.12 19.53
C PHE A 211 11.17 3.75 20.83
N GLU A 212 11.33 4.54 21.88
CA GLU A 212 10.63 4.34 23.15
C GLU A 212 9.11 4.48 22.97
N GLU A 213 8.63 5.37 22.12
CA GLU A 213 7.20 5.47 21.80
C GLU A 213 6.67 4.20 21.12
N ILE A 214 7.37 3.71 20.09
CA ILE A 214 7.03 2.44 19.42
C ILE A 214 7.04 1.29 20.44
N LYS A 215 8.09 1.20 21.27
CA LYS A 215 8.26 0.17 22.29
C LYS A 215 7.14 0.21 23.33
N ASN A 216 6.79 1.38 23.82
CA ASN A 216 5.72 1.55 24.80
C ASN A 216 4.36 1.14 24.23
N ASN A 217 4.07 1.49 22.98
CA ASN A 217 2.84 1.01 22.31
C ASN A 217 2.86 -0.51 22.12
N PHE A 218 4.00 -1.09 21.78
CA PHE A 218 4.15 -2.55 21.71
C PHE A 218 3.91 -3.24 23.06
N ILE A 219 4.52 -2.75 24.15
CA ILE A 219 4.36 -3.33 25.50
C ILE A 219 2.92 -3.16 26.02
N LYS A 220 2.22 -2.07 25.66
CA LYS A 220 0.79 -1.93 25.97
C LYS A 220 -0.04 -3.03 25.32
N ILE A 221 0.27 -3.40 24.08
CA ILE A 221 -0.43 -4.48 23.35
C ILE A 221 -0.04 -5.86 23.89
N PHE A 222 1.22 -6.03 24.29
CA PHE A 222 1.76 -7.29 24.83
C PHE A 222 2.33 -7.09 26.24
N PRO A 223 1.49 -7.07 27.29
CA PRO A 223 1.93 -6.80 28.66
C PRO A 223 2.95 -7.80 29.22
N GLN A 224 3.13 -8.96 28.59
CA GLN A 224 4.16 -9.92 28.93
C GLN A 224 5.57 -9.49 28.49
N ALA A 225 5.69 -8.60 27.49
CA ALA A 225 6.95 -8.02 27.07
C ALA A 225 7.40 -6.93 28.07
N GLU A 226 8.69 -6.90 28.37
CA GLU A 226 9.35 -5.89 29.22
C GLU A 226 10.20 -4.92 28.40
N ASP A 227 10.87 -5.42 27.35
CA ASP A 227 11.79 -4.63 26.55
C ASP A 227 11.97 -5.21 25.14
N ILE A 228 12.45 -4.39 24.21
CA ILE A 228 12.71 -4.75 22.82
C ILE A 228 14.12 -4.29 22.46
N ARG A 229 14.89 -5.16 21.83
CA ARG A 229 16.23 -4.84 21.34
C ARG A 229 16.37 -5.20 19.87
N LEU A 230 17.09 -4.36 19.13
CA LEU A 230 17.44 -4.63 17.73
C LEU A 230 18.95 -4.74 17.56
N GLN A 231 19.38 -5.78 16.86
CA GLN A 231 20.79 -6.03 16.56
C GLN A 231 21.00 -6.44 15.11
N PRO A 232 22.11 -6.00 14.48
CA PRO A 232 22.50 -6.54 13.20
C PRO A 232 23.01 -7.98 13.38
N PHE A 233 22.67 -8.87 12.45
CA PHE A 233 23.13 -10.26 12.41
C PHE A 233 23.46 -10.66 10.97
N LEU A 234 24.29 -11.69 10.77
CA LEU A 234 24.63 -12.23 9.45
C LEU A 234 23.96 -13.59 9.29
N ASP A 235 23.13 -13.77 8.26
CA ASP A 235 22.56 -15.08 7.96
C ASP A 235 23.63 -16.12 7.53
N LEU A 236 23.21 -17.35 7.26
CA LEU A 236 24.10 -18.44 6.84
C LEU A 236 24.85 -18.16 5.53
N LEU A 237 24.36 -17.24 4.70
CA LEU A 237 24.97 -16.81 3.44
C LEU A 237 25.85 -15.57 3.63
N GLY A 238 25.95 -15.02 4.85
CA GLY A 238 26.69 -13.81 5.17
C GLY A 238 25.93 -12.52 4.84
N SER A 239 24.62 -12.61 4.59
CA SER A 239 23.76 -11.45 4.32
C SER A 239 23.39 -10.78 5.64
N PRO A 240 23.55 -9.46 5.77
CA PRO A 240 23.17 -8.75 6.98
C PRO A 240 21.67 -8.59 7.10
N LEU A 241 21.17 -8.85 8.30
CA LEU A 241 19.75 -8.75 8.67
C LEU A 241 19.61 -8.03 10.00
N VAL A 242 18.40 -7.55 10.25
CA VAL A 242 18.01 -7.01 11.56
C VAL A 242 17.36 -8.12 12.38
N SER A 243 18.03 -8.53 13.46
CA SER A 243 17.46 -9.37 14.49
C SER A 243 16.64 -8.52 15.45
N ILE A 244 15.37 -8.89 15.61
CA ILE A 244 14.46 -8.34 16.61
C ILE A 244 14.43 -9.31 17.78
N GLU A 245 14.67 -8.81 18.98
CA GLU A 245 14.67 -9.60 20.21
C GLU A 245 13.73 -8.98 21.24
N ILE A 246 13.02 -9.84 21.98
CA ILE A 246 12.06 -9.41 23.00
C ILE A 246 12.45 -9.99 24.35
N LYS A 247 12.41 -9.16 25.39
CA LYS A 247 12.54 -9.57 26.77
C LYS A 247 11.14 -9.76 27.35
N GLU A 248 10.84 -10.93 27.92
CA GLU A 248 9.55 -11.21 28.56
C GLU A 248 9.68 -11.36 30.08
N LYS A 249 8.59 -11.04 30.78
CA LYS A 249 8.47 -11.13 32.24
C LYS A 249 8.75 -12.55 32.71
N GLY A 250 9.75 -12.70 33.58
CA GLY A 250 10.12 -13.99 34.15
C GLY A 250 10.95 -14.89 33.22
N VAL A 251 11.41 -14.39 32.08
CA VAL A 251 12.33 -15.09 31.19
C VAL A 251 13.70 -14.41 31.27
N ASP A 252 14.74 -15.10 31.74
CA ASP A 252 16.07 -14.53 31.94
C ASP A 252 16.82 -14.20 30.63
N HIS A 253 16.44 -14.85 29.52
CA HIS A 253 17.07 -14.69 28.21
C HIS A 253 16.24 -13.81 27.27
N TRP A 254 16.91 -13.22 26.27
CA TRP A 254 16.23 -12.53 25.17
C TRP A 254 15.68 -13.58 24.19
N ILE A 255 14.42 -13.42 23.80
CA ILE A 255 13.75 -14.29 22.84
C ILE A 255 14.08 -13.80 21.43
N SER A 256 14.63 -14.70 20.62
CA SER A 256 15.12 -14.37 19.28
C SER A 256 14.00 -14.22 18.26
N HIS A 257 14.28 -13.55 17.13
CA HIS A 257 13.33 -13.38 16.03
C HIS A 257 12.63 -14.68 15.58
N ALA A 258 13.32 -15.83 15.64
CA ALA A 258 12.77 -17.13 15.24
C ALA A 258 11.72 -17.66 16.24
N ASP A 259 11.84 -17.28 17.50
CA ASP A 259 11.02 -17.79 18.61
C ASP A 259 9.91 -16.82 19.03
N ILE A 260 9.94 -15.57 18.51
CA ILE A 260 8.87 -14.60 18.71
C ILE A 260 7.65 -14.98 17.84
N SER A 261 6.46 -14.91 18.44
CA SER A 261 5.21 -15.18 17.72
C SER A 261 5.06 -14.29 16.48
N LEU A 262 4.49 -14.84 15.40
CA LEU A 262 4.30 -14.10 14.16
C LEU A 262 3.47 -12.81 14.38
N GLY A 263 2.50 -12.85 15.30
CA GLY A 263 1.68 -11.67 15.60
C GLY A 263 2.42 -10.57 16.34
N MET A 264 3.32 -10.90 17.26
CA MET A 264 4.20 -9.90 17.87
C MET A 264 5.10 -9.25 16.82
N ARG A 265 5.69 -10.05 15.92
CA ARG A 265 6.51 -9.51 14.82
C ARG A 265 5.72 -8.56 13.92
N LYS A 266 4.55 -8.99 13.42
CA LYS A 266 3.72 -8.13 12.56
C LYS A 266 3.25 -6.87 13.26
N THR A 267 2.82 -6.98 14.52
CA THR A 267 2.40 -5.81 15.31
C THR A 267 3.53 -4.80 15.44
N LEU A 268 4.75 -5.24 15.75
CA LEU A 268 5.90 -4.34 15.84
C LEU A 268 6.21 -3.67 14.50
N ILE A 269 6.09 -4.40 13.39
CA ILE A 269 6.27 -3.84 12.04
C ILE A 269 5.18 -2.79 11.73
N HIS A 270 3.90 -3.07 11.98
CA HIS A 270 2.83 -2.09 11.75
C HIS A 270 2.94 -0.85 12.62
N LEU A 271 3.33 -1.02 13.90
CA LEU A 271 3.68 0.11 14.74
C LEU A 271 4.85 0.88 14.13
N SER A 272 5.90 0.20 13.69
CA SER A 272 7.05 0.87 13.07
C SER A 272 6.66 1.60 11.77
N GLU A 273 5.76 1.04 10.96
CA GLU A 273 5.20 1.70 9.77
C GLU A 273 4.49 3.01 10.16
N LEU A 274 3.70 3.02 11.24
CA LEU A 274 2.97 4.21 11.70
C LEU A 274 3.91 5.38 12.07
N PHE A 275 5.08 5.08 12.63
CA PHE A 275 6.02 6.10 13.12
C PHE A 275 7.16 6.42 12.14
N LEU A 276 7.58 5.45 11.33
CA LEU A 276 8.80 5.53 10.51
C LEU A 276 8.54 5.57 9.00
N THR A 277 7.27 5.61 8.58
CA THR A 277 6.91 5.88 7.19
C THR A 277 6.86 7.40 6.94
N PRO A 278 7.28 7.89 5.76
CA PRO A 278 7.10 9.29 5.38
C PRO A 278 5.66 9.75 5.55
N GLU A 279 5.51 11.00 5.97
CA GLU A 279 4.21 11.66 5.90
C GLU A 279 3.72 11.68 4.45
N GLY A 280 2.40 11.60 4.30
CA GLY A 280 1.71 11.53 3.01
C GLY A 280 1.89 10.21 2.26
N SER A 281 2.34 9.14 2.92
CA SER A 281 2.33 7.81 2.32
C SER A 281 0.96 7.14 2.32
N VAL A 282 0.75 6.29 1.31
CA VAL A 282 -0.42 5.42 1.18
C VAL A 282 0.01 3.99 1.51
N ILE A 283 -0.51 3.44 2.59
CA ILE A 283 -0.19 2.09 3.07
C ILE A 283 -1.35 1.15 2.69
N LEU A 284 -1.02 0.15 1.88
CA LEU A 284 -1.92 -0.89 1.43
C LEU A 284 -1.68 -2.14 2.27
N ILE A 285 -2.69 -2.65 2.98
CA ILE A 285 -2.57 -3.85 3.82
C ILE A 285 -3.64 -4.86 3.44
N ASP A 286 -3.22 -5.99 2.89
CA ASP A 286 -4.14 -7.08 2.57
C ASP A 286 -4.33 -7.99 3.78
N GLU A 287 -5.59 -8.34 4.04
CA GLU A 287 -6.04 -9.17 5.16
C GLU A 287 -5.42 -8.68 6.47
N PHE A 288 -5.80 -7.48 6.91
CA PHE A 288 -5.21 -6.78 8.05
C PHE A 288 -5.18 -7.63 9.34
N GLU A 289 -6.19 -8.48 9.55
CA GLU A 289 -6.26 -9.46 10.64
C GLU A 289 -5.18 -10.52 10.61
N ASN A 290 -4.54 -10.77 9.46
CA ASN A 290 -3.73 -11.96 9.27
C ASN A 290 -2.57 -11.95 10.23
N SER A 291 -2.59 -12.93 11.14
CA SER A 291 -1.60 -13.12 12.20
C SER A 291 -1.57 -12.00 13.25
N LEU A 292 -2.52 -11.05 13.27
CA LEU A 292 -2.72 -10.14 14.41
C LEU A 292 -3.68 -10.77 15.41
N GLY A 293 -3.33 -10.75 16.70
CA GLY A 293 -4.25 -11.13 17.75
C GLY A 293 -5.38 -10.11 17.90
N VAL A 294 -6.52 -10.55 18.44
CA VAL A 294 -7.71 -9.72 18.72
C VAL A 294 -7.37 -8.44 19.50
N ASN A 295 -6.51 -8.56 20.52
CA ASN A 295 -6.08 -7.40 21.33
C ASN A 295 -5.17 -6.42 20.55
N CYS A 296 -4.44 -6.91 19.56
CA CYS A 296 -3.52 -6.09 18.77
C CYS A 296 -4.28 -5.23 17.77
N ILE A 297 -5.36 -5.79 17.21
CA ILE A 297 -6.23 -5.15 16.23
C ILE A 297 -6.74 -3.81 16.77
N ASP A 298 -7.32 -3.78 17.97
CA ASP A 298 -7.96 -2.56 18.47
C ASP A 298 -6.95 -1.45 18.66
N SER A 299 -5.83 -1.76 19.31
CA SER A 299 -4.78 -0.78 19.58
C SER A 299 -4.14 -0.25 18.29
N VAL A 300 -3.88 -1.11 17.31
CA VAL A 300 -3.33 -0.69 16.01
C VAL A 300 -4.37 0.10 15.21
N THR A 301 -5.64 -0.30 15.25
CA THR A 301 -6.74 0.41 14.59
C THR A 301 -6.93 1.81 15.17
N ASP A 302 -6.90 1.96 16.50
CA ASP A 302 -6.99 3.26 17.17
C ASP A 302 -5.84 4.18 16.74
N LEU A 303 -4.60 3.67 16.69
CA LEU A 303 -3.45 4.42 16.20
C LEU A 303 -3.57 4.81 14.73
N ILE A 304 -4.11 3.92 13.88
CA ILE A 304 -4.39 4.23 12.46
C ILE A 304 -5.43 5.35 12.34
N LEU A 305 -6.50 5.31 13.13
CA LEU A 305 -7.57 6.30 13.12
C LEU A 305 -7.11 7.67 13.63
N GLU A 306 -6.21 7.69 14.61
CA GLU A 306 -5.59 8.92 15.13
C GLU A 306 -4.59 9.53 14.16
N ASN A 307 -4.01 8.73 13.26
CA ASN A 307 -3.05 9.18 12.26
C ASN A 307 -3.73 9.97 11.13
N LYS A 308 -3.29 11.22 10.93
CA LYS A 308 -3.80 12.10 9.86
C LYS A 308 -2.82 12.30 8.70
N ASN A 309 -1.60 11.81 8.87
CA ASN A 309 -0.48 12.03 7.96
C ASN A 309 -0.38 10.91 6.93
N LEU A 310 -0.91 9.72 7.23
CA LEU A 310 -0.91 8.55 6.36
C LEU A 310 -2.33 8.26 5.84
N GLN A 311 -2.40 7.64 4.67
CA GLN A 311 -3.64 7.04 4.16
C GLN A 311 -3.51 5.52 4.19
N PHE A 312 -4.47 4.85 4.81
CA PHE A 312 -4.57 3.41 4.91
C PHE A 312 -5.69 2.89 4.01
N ILE A 313 -5.38 1.89 3.18
CA ILE A 313 -6.35 1.15 2.40
C ILE A 313 -6.15 -0.32 2.77
N ILE A 314 -7.06 -0.84 3.58
CA ILE A 314 -6.92 -2.17 4.18
C ILE A 314 -8.07 -3.06 3.74
N THR A 315 -7.82 -4.37 3.69
CA THR A 315 -8.88 -5.36 3.44
C THR A 315 -9.08 -6.19 4.71
N SER A 316 -10.32 -6.64 4.92
CA SER A 316 -10.62 -7.63 5.95
C SER A 316 -11.81 -8.49 5.56
N HIS A 317 -11.78 -9.73 6.04
CA HIS A 317 -12.95 -10.62 6.09
C HIS A 317 -13.30 -11.01 7.52
N HIS A 318 -12.49 -10.61 8.51
CA HIS A 318 -12.64 -11.03 9.89
C HIS A 318 -13.70 -10.20 10.64
N PRO A 319 -14.76 -10.82 11.19
CA PRO A 319 -15.87 -10.11 11.84
C PRO A 319 -15.44 -9.12 12.92
N TYR A 320 -14.37 -9.43 13.65
CA TYR A 320 -13.86 -8.55 14.70
C TYR A 320 -13.34 -7.21 14.16
N ILE A 321 -12.53 -7.22 13.09
CA ILE A 321 -12.01 -6.00 12.46
C ILE A 321 -13.18 -5.13 12.00
N ILE A 322 -14.10 -5.77 11.26
CA ILE A 322 -15.25 -5.10 10.66
C ILE A 322 -16.10 -4.46 11.78
N ASN A 323 -16.38 -5.18 12.86
CA ASN A 323 -17.17 -4.64 13.97
C ASN A 323 -16.48 -3.48 14.71
N ASN A 324 -15.15 -3.43 14.77
CA ASN A 324 -14.43 -2.40 15.52
C ASN A 324 -14.14 -1.13 14.71
N ILE A 325 -14.16 -1.22 13.38
CA ILE A 325 -14.04 -0.06 12.50
C ILE A 325 -15.43 0.47 12.17
N SER A 326 -15.63 1.78 12.38
CA SER A 326 -16.90 2.45 12.07
C SER A 326 -17.31 2.24 10.60
N PRO A 327 -18.60 1.99 10.30
CA PRO A 327 -19.07 1.84 8.91
C PRO A 327 -18.74 3.04 8.01
N GLU A 328 -18.55 4.23 8.55
CA GLU A 328 -18.13 5.41 7.78
C GLU A 328 -16.79 5.22 7.04
N PHE A 329 -15.98 4.23 7.46
CA PHE A 329 -14.73 3.87 6.82
C PHE A 329 -14.85 2.70 5.84
N TRP A 330 -16.03 2.10 5.68
CA TRP A 330 -16.18 0.91 4.85
C TRP A 330 -16.43 1.28 3.38
N LYS A 331 -15.86 0.46 2.50
CA LYS A 331 -16.27 0.35 1.10
C LYS A 331 -16.63 -1.10 0.85
N ILE A 332 -17.90 -1.35 0.54
CA ILE A 332 -18.42 -2.70 0.32
C ILE A 332 -18.12 -3.08 -1.11
N VAL A 333 -17.32 -4.13 -1.29
CA VAL A 333 -16.80 -4.59 -2.57
C VAL A 333 -17.68 -5.71 -3.10
N PHE A 334 -18.16 -5.52 -4.32
CA PHE A 334 -18.93 -6.51 -5.07
C PHE A 334 -18.18 -6.89 -6.34
N ARG A 335 -18.45 -8.11 -6.81
CA ARG A 335 -17.96 -8.60 -8.09
C ARG A 335 -19.12 -9.16 -8.89
N LYS A 336 -19.20 -8.78 -10.16
CA LYS A 336 -20.09 -9.39 -11.16
C LYS A 336 -19.28 -9.66 -12.43
N GLY A 337 -18.94 -10.93 -12.65
CA GLY A 337 -18.02 -11.32 -13.72
C GLY A 337 -16.66 -10.61 -13.62
N GLY A 338 -16.27 -9.91 -14.69
CA GLY A 338 -15.06 -9.08 -14.74
C GLY A 338 -15.19 -7.71 -14.08
N SER A 339 -16.36 -7.28 -13.59
CA SER A 339 -16.52 -5.96 -12.96
C SER A 339 -16.41 -6.05 -11.44
N ILE A 340 -15.51 -5.27 -10.85
CA ILE A 340 -15.42 -5.00 -9.41
C ILE A 340 -16.01 -3.62 -9.17
N SER A 341 -17.03 -3.53 -8.31
CA SER A 341 -17.67 -2.27 -7.94
C SER A 341 -17.65 -2.08 -6.43
N THR A 342 -17.77 -0.83 -5.99
CA THR A 342 -17.81 -0.51 -4.57
C THR A 342 -19.00 0.37 -4.24
N LYS A 343 -19.49 0.22 -3.02
CA LYS A 343 -20.65 0.92 -2.50
C LYS A 343 -20.42 1.41 -1.08
N ASN A 344 -20.98 2.56 -0.77
CA ASN A 344 -20.97 3.10 0.57
C ASN A 344 -22.04 2.43 1.44
N PRO A 345 -21.82 2.20 2.74
CA PRO A 345 -22.81 1.60 3.63
C PRO A 345 -24.14 2.35 3.68
N GLU A 346 -24.13 3.67 3.49
CA GLU A 346 -25.33 4.50 3.45
C GLU A 346 -26.27 4.12 2.31
N GLU A 347 -25.75 3.60 1.19
CA GLU A 347 -26.55 3.16 0.03
C GLU A 347 -27.43 1.95 0.36
N PHE A 348 -27.06 1.16 1.37
CA PHE A 348 -27.81 -0.01 1.84
C PHE A 348 -28.50 0.22 3.19
N HIS A 349 -28.53 1.46 3.68
CA HIS A 349 -29.08 1.80 4.99
C HIS A 349 -28.44 1.04 6.15
N ILE A 350 -27.16 0.68 6.03
CA ILE A 350 -26.42 0.02 7.11
C ILE A 350 -26.41 0.91 8.35
N SER A 351 -26.76 0.31 9.48
CA SER A 351 -26.81 1.00 10.77
C SER A 351 -25.46 1.60 11.14
N LYS A 352 -25.47 2.81 11.72
CA LYS A 352 -24.26 3.42 12.32
C LYS A 352 -23.80 2.71 13.61
N SER A 353 -24.66 1.92 14.23
CA SER A 353 -24.30 1.10 15.39
C SER A 353 -23.50 -0.12 14.94
N ARG A 354 -22.26 -0.25 15.42
CA ARG A 354 -21.29 -1.31 15.08
C ARG A 354 -21.91 -2.73 15.01
N GLN A 355 -22.57 -3.18 16.08
CA GLN A 355 -23.13 -4.54 16.14
C GLN A 355 -24.22 -4.79 15.09
N ARG A 356 -25.08 -3.81 14.81
CA ARG A 356 -26.11 -3.94 13.78
C ARG A 356 -25.52 -3.79 12.39
N ALA A 357 -24.52 -2.92 12.22
CA ALA A 357 -23.86 -2.68 10.95
C ALA A 357 -23.29 -3.95 10.33
N PHE A 358 -22.69 -4.81 11.15
CA PHE A 358 -22.17 -6.09 10.70
C PHE A 358 -23.28 -7.04 10.25
N ILE A 359 -24.40 -7.12 10.99
CA ILE A 359 -25.54 -7.93 10.59
C ILE A 359 -26.13 -7.40 9.26
N ASP A 360 -26.30 -6.09 9.14
CA ASP A 360 -26.78 -5.46 7.92
C ASP A 360 -25.84 -5.75 6.74
N LEU A 361 -24.52 -5.70 6.96
CA LEU A 361 -23.52 -6.07 5.95
C LEU A 361 -23.67 -7.53 5.50
N ILE A 362 -23.84 -8.48 6.42
CA ILE A 362 -24.04 -9.89 6.06
C ILE A 362 -25.30 -10.06 5.22
N ASN A 363 -26.42 -9.46 5.63
CA ASN A 363 -27.66 -9.52 4.85
C ASN A 363 -27.49 -8.93 3.44
N VAL A 364 -26.81 -7.79 3.31
CA VAL A 364 -26.52 -7.16 2.01
C VAL A 364 -25.70 -8.08 1.12
N LEU A 365 -24.71 -8.77 1.68
CA LEU A 365 -23.87 -9.70 0.93
C LEU A 365 -24.66 -10.95 0.53
N GLU A 366 -25.43 -11.55 1.44
CA GLU A 366 -26.29 -12.71 1.17
C GLU A 366 -27.30 -12.39 0.06
N ASP A 367 -28.07 -11.30 0.19
CA ASP A 367 -29.06 -10.87 -0.81
C ASP A 367 -28.40 -10.67 -2.19
N TYR A 368 -27.21 -10.09 -2.23
CA TYR A 368 -26.49 -9.88 -3.49
C TYR A 368 -26.08 -11.21 -4.15
N TYR A 369 -25.49 -12.14 -3.39
CA TYR A 369 -25.04 -13.42 -3.95
C TYR A 369 -26.21 -14.33 -4.34
N ASP A 370 -27.32 -14.30 -3.60
CA ASP A 370 -28.54 -15.02 -3.97
C ASP A 370 -29.10 -14.53 -5.31
N THR A 371 -29.04 -13.23 -5.60
CA THR A 371 -29.48 -12.70 -6.91
C THR A 371 -28.58 -13.12 -8.08
N LEU A 372 -27.31 -13.42 -7.83
CA LEU A 372 -26.38 -13.91 -8.86
C LEU A 372 -26.58 -15.39 -9.20
N GLU A 373 -27.13 -16.21 -8.30
CA GLU A 373 -27.41 -17.62 -8.57
C GLU A 373 -28.67 -17.83 -9.44
N VAL A 374 -29.49 -16.79 -9.61
CA VAL A 374 -30.77 -16.84 -10.36
C VAL A 374 -30.63 -16.31 -11.80
N GLU A 375 -29.55 -15.59 -12.12
CA GLU A 375 -29.19 -15.10 -13.46
C GLU A 375 -28.25 -16.07 -14.18
#